data_AF-A0A916QUS8-F1
#
_entry.id   AF-A0A916QUS8-F1
#
_cell.length_a   1.000
_cell.length_b   1.000
_cell.length_c   1.000
_cell.angle_alpha   90.00
_cell.angle_beta   90.00
_cell.angle_gamma   90.00
#
_symmetry.space_group_name_H-M   'P 1'
#
loop_
_entity.id
_entity.type
_entity.pdbx_description
1 polymer ?
#
loop_
_entity_poly.entity_id
_entity_poly.type
_entity_poly.pdbx_seq_one_letter_code
_entity_poly.pdbx_strand_id
1 'polypeptide(L)'
;MSENQATQIDLKFDRLSQELIAIVKVAEGQDYEAHAALKSVTQLQKIIIIISVLTSLGIATFLAIYISRLIANPLKQLAEVAQQVTKKSNFQLQATVNTKDEVGLLATSLNQLILWVGEYTHQLEMSQKTLENRVEERTIELTKALHKLQQTQSQLVQTEKMSSLGKMVGGVAHEINNPVSFIYGNTEYAKQYVLDLLHLIHLYQQHYPQPKPEIQDYIEEIDLDFLTEDF
;
A
#
# COMPACT_ATOMS: atom_id res chain seq x y z
N MET A 1 -92.00 -49.53 92.58
CA MET A 1 -91.89 -48.96 91.20
C MET A 1 -90.52 -48.33 90.90
N SER A 2 -89.57 -48.20 91.84
CA SER A 2 -88.25 -47.60 91.60
C SER A 2 -87.18 -48.55 91.04
N GLU A 3 -87.29 -49.86 91.29
CA GLU A 3 -86.28 -50.87 90.93
C GLU A 3 -86.22 -51.16 89.42
N ASN A 4 -87.35 -50.99 88.71
CA ASN A 4 -87.46 -51.24 87.27
C ASN A 4 -86.93 -50.07 86.42
N GLN A 5 -86.92 -48.84 86.95
CA GLN A 5 -86.38 -47.65 86.27
C GLN A 5 -84.84 -47.59 86.34
N ALA A 6 -84.25 -47.94 87.49
CA ALA A 6 -82.79 -47.99 87.63
C ALA A 6 -82.17 -49.03 86.67
N THR A 7 -82.74 -50.23 86.64
CA THR A 7 -82.32 -51.31 85.73
C THR A 7 -82.45 -50.91 84.25
N GLN A 8 -83.48 -50.14 83.88
CA GLN A 8 -83.69 -49.68 82.51
C GLN A 8 -82.74 -48.55 82.10
N ILE A 9 -82.27 -47.73 83.05
CA ILE A 9 -81.25 -46.71 82.83
C ILE A 9 -79.88 -47.37 82.65
N ASP A 10 -79.53 -48.36 83.47
CA ASP A 10 -78.28 -49.10 83.35
C ASP A 10 -78.18 -49.83 82.00
N LEU A 11 -79.27 -50.50 81.56
CA LEU A 11 -79.32 -51.15 80.24
C LEU A 11 -79.20 -50.15 79.08
N LYS A 12 -79.78 -48.96 79.20
CA LYS A 12 -79.63 -47.89 78.18
C LYS A 12 -78.21 -47.33 78.16
N PHE A 13 -77.59 -47.17 79.33
CA PHE A 13 -76.23 -46.69 79.46
C PHE A 13 -75.21 -47.69 78.89
N ASP A 14 -75.38 -48.98 79.19
CA ASP A 14 -74.55 -50.05 78.62
C ASP A 14 -74.69 -50.10 77.09
N ARG A 15 -75.93 -49.99 76.57
CA ARG A 15 -76.17 -49.91 75.12
C ARG A 15 -75.51 -48.68 74.48
N LEU A 16 -75.64 -47.50 75.09
CA LEU A 16 -74.99 -46.28 74.59
C LEU A 16 -73.46 -46.38 74.66
N SER A 17 -72.90 -46.99 75.71
CA SER A 17 -71.46 -47.22 75.83
C SER A 17 -70.97 -48.17 74.73
N GLN A 18 -71.68 -49.26 74.47
CA GLN A 18 -71.37 -50.19 73.39
C GLN A 18 -71.49 -49.55 72.01
N GLU A 19 -72.53 -48.74 71.76
CA GLU A 19 -72.66 -47.96 70.51
C GLU A 19 -71.51 -46.95 70.36
N LEU A 20 -71.11 -46.26 71.44
CA LEU A 20 -69.99 -45.32 71.41
C LEU A 20 -68.65 -46.03 71.15
N ILE A 21 -68.42 -47.19 71.78
CA ILE A 21 -67.24 -48.03 71.54
C ILE A 21 -67.22 -48.53 70.09
N ALA A 22 -68.36 -48.94 69.54
CA ALA A 22 -68.46 -49.35 68.15
C ALA A 22 -68.13 -48.20 67.18
N ILE A 23 -68.64 -46.99 67.46
CA ILE A 23 -68.35 -45.79 66.67
C ILE A 23 -66.86 -45.42 66.74
N VAL A 24 -66.26 -45.42 67.94
CA VAL A 24 -64.82 -45.12 68.12
C VAL A 24 -63.97 -46.15 67.39
N LYS A 25 -64.29 -47.44 67.48
CA LYS A 25 -63.56 -48.49 66.77
C LYS A 25 -63.64 -48.36 65.26
N VAL A 26 -64.80 -47.95 64.73
CA VAL A 26 -64.96 -47.65 63.29
C VAL A 26 -64.18 -46.40 62.91
N ALA A 27 -64.21 -45.33 63.73
CA ALA A 27 -63.46 -44.11 63.49
C ALA A 27 -61.93 -44.33 63.52
N GLU A 28 -61.42 -45.10 64.49
CA GLU A 28 -60.01 -45.51 64.56
C GLU A 28 -59.61 -46.38 63.35
N GLY A 29 -60.50 -47.29 62.90
CA GLY A 29 -60.29 -48.07 61.69
C GLY A 29 -60.22 -47.21 60.43
N GLN A 30 -61.12 -46.23 60.30
CA GLN A 30 -61.13 -45.28 59.19
C GLN A 30 -59.90 -44.36 59.19
N ASP A 31 -59.49 -43.86 60.36
CA ASP A 31 -58.28 -43.03 60.49
C ASP A 31 -57.02 -43.82 60.11
N TYR A 32 -56.94 -45.09 60.53
CA TYR A 32 -55.85 -45.99 60.14
C TYR A 32 -55.80 -46.23 58.62
N GLU A 33 -56.94 -46.49 57.98
CA GLU A 33 -57.03 -46.65 56.51
C GLU A 33 -56.64 -45.36 55.76
N ALA A 34 -57.08 -44.20 56.25
CA ALA A 34 -56.73 -42.90 55.68
C ALA A 34 -55.22 -42.63 55.76
N HIS A 35 -54.59 -42.91 56.91
CA HIS A 35 -53.13 -42.78 57.09
C HIS A 35 -52.35 -43.76 56.20
N ALA A 36 -52.83 -45.00 56.06
CA ALA A 36 -52.21 -45.99 55.17
C ALA A 36 -52.31 -45.57 53.69
N ALA A 37 -53.44 -45.01 53.27
CA ALA A 37 -53.65 -44.48 51.93
C ALA A 37 -52.76 -43.24 51.65
N LEU A 38 -52.63 -42.32 52.60
CA LEU A 38 -51.71 -41.19 52.47
C LEU A 38 -50.24 -41.65 52.36
N LYS A 39 -49.86 -42.69 53.11
CA LYS A 39 -48.52 -43.27 53.03
C LYS A 39 -48.23 -43.89 51.66
N SER A 40 -49.20 -44.57 51.04
CA SER A 40 -49.00 -45.15 49.70
C SER A 40 -48.89 -44.07 48.61
N VAL A 41 -49.71 -43.01 48.69
CA VAL A 41 -49.65 -41.86 47.76
C VAL A 41 -48.31 -41.13 47.86
N THR A 42 -47.82 -40.85 49.07
CA THR A 42 -46.52 -40.17 49.26
C THR A 42 -45.33 -41.03 48.79
N GLN A 43 -45.42 -42.36 48.89
CA GLN A 43 -44.41 -43.26 48.33
C GLN A 43 -44.39 -43.24 46.80
N LEU A 44 -45.57 -43.28 46.15
CA LEU A 44 -45.67 -43.17 44.69
C LEU A 44 -45.11 -41.83 44.19
N GLN A 45 -45.42 -40.72 44.86
CA GLN A 45 -44.87 -39.41 44.52
C GLN A 45 -43.34 -39.38 44.55
N LYS A 46 -42.72 -39.94 45.61
CA LYS A 46 -41.25 -40.03 45.72
C LYS A 46 -40.64 -40.84 44.57
N ILE A 47 -41.26 -41.96 44.20
CA ILE A 47 -40.79 -42.81 43.09
C ILE A 47 -40.85 -42.03 41.77
N ILE A 48 -41.96 -41.33 41.48
CA ILE A 48 -42.11 -40.53 40.27
C ILE A 48 -41.04 -39.43 40.20
N ILE A 49 -40.81 -38.72 41.31
CA ILE A 49 -39.78 -37.67 41.38
C ILE A 49 -38.41 -38.27 41.10
N ILE A 50 -38.03 -39.36 41.77
CA ILE A 50 -36.72 -40.00 41.57
C ILE A 50 -36.54 -40.43 40.11
N ILE A 51 -37.55 -41.07 39.51
CA ILE A 51 -37.49 -41.49 38.10
C ILE A 51 -37.37 -40.27 37.17
N SER A 52 -38.14 -39.21 37.41
CA SER A 52 -38.08 -37.98 36.59
C SER A 52 -36.71 -37.30 36.67
N VAL A 53 -36.07 -37.29 37.84
CA VAL A 53 -34.74 -36.72 38.04
C VAL A 53 -33.68 -37.57 37.35
N LEU A 54 -33.73 -38.89 37.52
CA LEU A 54 -32.77 -39.81 36.91
C LEU A 54 -32.86 -39.78 35.38
N THR A 55 -34.07 -39.78 34.83
CA THR A 55 -34.28 -39.70 33.36
C THR A 55 -33.83 -38.36 32.81
N SER A 56 -34.15 -37.26 33.49
CA SER A 56 -33.70 -35.91 33.09
C SER A 56 -32.18 -35.79 33.09
N LEU A 57 -31.51 -36.34 34.12
CA LEU A 57 -30.06 -36.38 34.19
C LEU A 57 -29.45 -37.25 33.09
N GLY A 58 -30.08 -38.39 32.80
CA GLY A 58 -29.70 -39.27 31.69
C GLY A 58 -29.78 -38.58 30.33
N ILE A 59 -30.87 -37.87 30.06
CA ILE A 59 -31.06 -37.11 28.82
C ILE A 59 -30.04 -35.98 28.71
N ALA A 60 -29.83 -35.22 29.80
CA ALA A 60 -28.87 -34.12 29.82
C ALA A 60 -27.44 -34.59 29.54
N THR A 61 -27.01 -35.68 30.20
CA THR A 61 -25.68 -36.26 29.98
C THR A 61 -25.53 -36.84 28.58
N PHE A 62 -26.56 -37.51 28.06
CA PHE A 62 -26.59 -38.01 26.68
C PHE A 62 -26.47 -36.87 25.67
N LEU A 63 -27.28 -35.81 25.79
CA LEU A 63 -27.23 -34.63 24.92
C LEU A 63 -25.87 -33.92 24.98
N ALA A 64 -25.29 -33.78 26.18
CA ALA A 64 -23.98 -33.16 26.35
C ALA A 64 -22.89 -33.95 25.61
N ILE A 65 -22.88 -35.28 25.71
CA ILE A 65 -21.94 -36.14 24.98
C ILE A 65 -22.19 -36.07 23.47
N TYR A 66 -23.46 -36.08 23.06
CA TYR A 66 -23.87 -36.00 21.66
C TYR A 66 -23.38 -34.71 21.00
N ILE A 67 -23.67 -33.54 21.60
CA ILE A 67 -23.24 -32.22 21.09
C ILE A 67 -21.71 -32.10 21.13
N SER A 68 -21.07 -32.56 22.19
CA SER A 68 -19.60 -32.50 22.32
C SER A 68 -18.92 -33.25 21.19
N ARG A 69 -19.39 -34.45 20.86
CA ARG A 69 -18.77 -35.31 19.83
C ARG A 69 -19.11 -34.90 18.41
N LEU A 70 -20.36 -34.53 18.13
CA LEU A 70 -20.81 -34.24 16.77
C LEU A 70 -20.56 -32.80 16.33
N ILE A 71 -20.51 -31.85 17.27
CA ILE A 71 -20.41 -30.43 16.93
C ILE A 71 -19.15 -29.81 17.54
N ALA A 72 -19.01 -29.84 18.87
CA ALA A 72 -17.99 -29.01 19.55
C ALA A 72 -16.55 -29.44 19.23
N ASN A 73 -16.26 -30.74 19.25
CA ASN A 73 -14.90 -31.24 19.01
C ASN A 73 -14.43 -31.01 17.56
N PRO A 74 -15.21 -31.36 16.52
CA PRO A 74 -14.86 -31.02 15.13
C PRO A 74 -14.67 -29.51 14.91
N LEU A 75 -15.55 -28.67 15.47
CA LEU A 75 -15.45 -27.22 15.33
C LEU A 75 -14.16 -26.67 15.97
N LYS A 76 -13.78 -27.20 17.14
CA LYS A 76 -12.52 -26.85 17.80
C LYS A 76 -11.31 -27.21 16.94
N GLN A 77 -11.31 -28.41 16.34
CA GLN A 77 -10.22 -28.84 15.43
C GLN A 77 -10.13 -27.94 14.20
N LEU A 78 -11.27 -27.55 13.61
CA LEU A 78 -11.31 -26.61 12.49
C LEU A 78 -10.69 -25.26 12.85
N ALA A 79 -11.05 -24.71 14.02
CA ALA A 79 -10.49 -23.47 14.51
C ALA A 79 -8.98 -23.57 14.77
N GLU A 80 -8.52 -24.69 15.34
CA GLU A 80 -7.09 -24.94 15.57
C GLU A 80 -6.32 -25.01 14.25
N VAL A 81 -6.83 -25.69 13.22
CA VAL A 81 -6.21 -25.74 11.90
C VAL A 81 -6.14 -24.34 11.29
N ALA A 82 -7.26 -23.59 11.27
CA ALA A 82 -7.28 -22.24 10.75
C ALA A 82 -6.23 -21.33 11.44
N GLN A 83 -6.15 -21.40 12.78
CA GLN A 83 -5.17 -20.64 13.55
C GLN A 83 -3.72 -21.06 13.22
N GLN A 84 -3.47 -22.35 13.05
CA GLN A 84 -2.13 -22.86 12.72
C GLN A 84 -1.69 -22.47 11.31
N VAL A 85 -2.60 -22.52 10.32
CA VAL A 85 -2.33 -22.06 8.96
C VAL A 85 -1.88 -20.61 8.97
N THR A 86 -2.59 -19.73 9.67
CA THR A 86 -2.24 -18.30 9.75
C THR A 86 -0.95 -18.05 10.52
N LYS A 87 -0.72 -18.74 11.65
CA LYS A 87 0.48 -18.51 12.49
C LYS A 87 1.77 -19.04 11.89
N LYS A 88 1.70 -20.17 11.18
CA LYS A 88 2.88 -20.86 10.62
C LYS A 88 3.03 -20.64 9.11
N SER A 89 2.11 -19.89 8.48
CA SER A 89 2.00 -19.75 7.02
C SER A 89 2.02 -21.10 6.29
N ASN A 90 1.51 -22.15 6.94
CA ASN A 90 1.50 -23.49 6.38
C ASN A 90 0.15 -23.77 5.72
N PHE A 91 0.05 -23.43 4.44
CA PHE A 91 -1.15 -23.62 3.63
C PHE A 91 -1.34 -25.06 3.11
N GLN A 92 -0.46 -25.99 3.51
CA GLN A 92 -0.61 -27.42 3.20
C GLN A 92 -1.40 -28.17 4.29
N LEU A 93 -1.55 -27.54 5.47
CA LEU A 93 -2.33 -28.12 6.57
C LEU A 93 -3.82 -28.10 6.21
N GLN A 94 -4.50 -29.23 6.44
CA GLN A 94 -5.92 -29.38 6.15
C GLN A 94 -6.65 -29.95 7.36
N ALA A 95 -7.87 -29.49 7.57
CA ALA A 95 -8.75 -30.06 8.56
C ALA A 95 -9.35 -31.36 8.04
N THR A 96 -9.51 -32.35 8.92
CA THR A 96 -10.07 -33.65 8.56
C THR A 96 -11.58 -33.55 8.37
N VAL A 97 -12.09 -34.08 7.24
CA VAL A 97 -13.52 -34.13 6.92
C VAL A 97 -14.08 -35.49 7.33
N ASN A 98 -14.53 -35.60 8.59
CA ASN A 98 -15.01 -36.87 9.16
C ASN A 98 -16.54 -37.01 9.19
N THR A 99 -17.28 -35.95 8.84
CA THR A 99 -18.75 -35.91 8.86
C THR A 99 -19.28 -35.49 7.48
N LYS A 100 -20.53 -35.87 7.18
CA LYS A 100 -21.24 -35.53 5.93
C LYS A 100 -22.35 -34.49 6.14
N ASP A 101 -22.31 -33.82 7.29
CA ASP A 101 -23.25 -32.77 7.71
C ASP A 101 -22.68 -31.38 7.39
N GLU A 102 -23.30 -30.33 7.95
CA GLU A 102 -22.88 -28.94 7.79
C GLU A 102 -21.47 -28.69 8.32
N VAL A 103 -21.04 -29.45 9.33
CA VAL A 103 -19.68 -29.36 9.89
C VAL A 103 -18.66 -29.89 8.88
N GLY A 104 -19.00 -30.98 8.18
CA GLY A 104 -18.18 -31.53 7.11
C GLY A 104 -18.08 -30.60 5.89
N LEU A 105 -19.19 -29.94 5.54
CA LEU A 105 -19.20 -28.91 4.50
C LEU A 105 -18.29 -27.73 4.89
N LEU A 106 -18.41 -27.24 6.12
CA LEU A 106 -17.57 -26.15 6.64
C LEU A 106 -16.07 -26.53 6.61
N ALA A 107 -15.73 -27.76 6.97
CA ALA A 107 -14.37 -28.27 6.89
C ALA A 107 -13.82 -28.25 5.46
N THR A 108 -14.64 -28.67 4.49
CA THR A 108 -14.29 -28.65 3.07
C THR A 108 -14.10 -27.22 2.57
N SER A 109 -15.01 -26.30 2.92
CA SER A 109 -14.90 -24.89 2.56
C SER A 109 -13.67 -24.22 3.18
N LEU A 110 -13.35 -24.53 4.44
CA LEU A 110 -12.13 -24.04 5.09
C LEU A 110 -10.88 -24.53 4.36
N ASN A 111 -10.81 -25.82 4.03
CA ASN A 111 -9.67 -26.37 3.28
C ASN A 111 -9.50 -25.68 1.92
N GLN A 112 -10.60 -25.41 1.21
CA GLN A 112 -10.56 -24.69 -0.06
C GLN A 112 -10.05 -23.25 0.11
N LEU A 113 -10.49 -22.55 1.16
CA LEU A 113 -9.99 -21.20 1.48
C LEU A 113 -8.49 -21.23 1.80
N ILE A 114 -8.02 -22.21 2.58
CA ILE A 114 -6.60 -22.38 2.90
C ILE A 114 -5.77 -22.53 1.62
N LEU A 115 -6.23 -23.35 0.68
CA LEU A 115 -5.55 -23.55 -0.61
C LEU A 115 -5.53 -22.28 -1.45
N TRP A 116 -6.66 -21.57 -1.57
CA TRP A 116 -6.72 -20.30 -2.30
C TRP A 116 -5.81 -19.25 -1.69
N VAL A 117 -5.79 -19.10 -0.36
CA VAL A 117 -4.89 -18.16 0.31
C VAL A 117 -3.43 -18.54 0.04
N GLY A 118 -3.07 -19.82 0.08
CA GLY A 118 -1.73 -20.28 -0.29
C GLY A 118 -1.34 -19.92 -1.72
N GLU A 119 -2.25 -20.15 -2.67
CA GLU A 119 -2.01 -19.81 -4.09
C GLU A 119 -1.88 -18.29 -4.30
N TYR A 120 -2.78 -17.49 -3.70
CA TYR A 120 -2.73 -16.03 -3.82
C TYR A 120 -1.48 -15.44 -3.17
N THR A 121 -1.03 -15.98 -2.04
CA THR A 121 0.21 -15.51 -1.39
C THR A 121 1.42 -15.79 -2.27
N HIS A 122 1.51 -16.97 -2.89
CA HIS A 122 2.56 -17.30 -3.84
C HIS A 122 2.52 -16.41 -5.10
N GLN A 123 1.33 -16.17 -5.67
CA GLN A 123 1.19 -15.25 -6.82
C GLN A 123 1.58 -13.82 -6.48
N LEU A 124 1.24 -13.34 -5.28
CA LEU A 124 1.60 -12.01 -4.82
C LEU A 124 3.13 -11.87 -4.71
N GLU A 125 3.81 -12.86 -4.15
CA GLU A 125 5.28 -12.88 -4.05
C GLU A 125 5.94 -12.84 -5.43
N MET A 126 5.46 -13.66 -6.37
CA MET A 126 5.96 -13.66 -7.75
C MET A 126 5.71 -12.33 -8.48
N SER A 127 4.55 -11.72 -8.26
CA SER A 127 4.20 -10.41 -8.81
C SER A 127 5.09 -9.30 -8.25
N GLN A 128 5.31 -9.29 -6.93
CA GLN A 128 6.22 -8.34 -6.26
C GLN A 128 7.63 -8.45 -6.85
N LYS A 129 8.19 -9.66 -6.92
CA LYS A 129 9.51 -9.89 -7.50
C LYS A 129 9.61 -9.42 -8.96
N THR A 130 8.57 -9.70 -9.76
CA THR A 130 8.52 -9.25 -11.16
C THR A 130 8.46 -7.73 -11.26
N LEU A 131 7.69 -7.08 -10.39
CA LEU A 131 7.58 -5.62 -10.33
C LEU A 131 8.90 -4.98 -9.90
N GLU A 132 9.57 -5.53 -8.89
CA GLU A 132 10.89 -5.08 -8.44
C GLU A 132 11.92 -5.14 -9.58
N ASN A 133 12.00 -6.27 -10.27
CA ASN A 133 12.89 -6.41 -11.44
C ASN A 133 12.59 -5.37 -12.52
N ARG A 134 11.30 -5.15 -12.84
CA ARG A 134 10.89 -4.14 -13.83
C ARG A 134 11.24 -2.73 -13.36
N VAL A 135 11.06 -2.42 -12.08
CA VAL A 135 11.44 -1.12 -11.52
C VAL A 135 12.94 -0.91 -11.63
N GLU A 136 13.75 -1.93 -11.32
CA GLU A 136 15.21 -1.88 -11.46
C GLU A 136 15.63 -1.66 -12.92
N GLU A 137 15.11 -2.46 -13.85
CA GLU A 137 15.38 -2.32 -15.29
C GLU A 137 15.05 -0.91 -15.79
N ARG A 138 13.86 -0.40 -15.45
CA ARG A 138 13.42 0.94 -15.86
C ARG A 138 14.24 2.05 -15.21
N THR A 139 14.70 1.85 -13.98
CA THR A 139 15.58 2.80 -13.30
C THR A 139 16.94 2.87 -14.01
N ILE A 140 17.49 1.73 -14.41
CA ILE A 140 18.73 1.66 -15.20
C ILE A 140 18.56 2.33 -16.56
N GLU A 141 17.48 2.04 -17.28
CA GLU A 141 17.17 2.68 -18.58
C GLU A 141 17.05 4.20 -18.44
N LEU A 142 16.28 4.67 -17.46
CA LEU A 142 16.06 6.10 -17.23
C LEU A 142 17.37 6.81 -16.87
N THR A 143 18.20 6.20 -16.02
CA THR A 143 19.51 6.76 -15.64
C THR A 143 20.43 6.90 -16.84
N LYS A 144 20.47 5.88 -17.72
CA LYS A 144 21.24 5.93 -18.98
C LYS A 144 20.73 7.02 -19.92
N ALA A 145 19.41 7.14 -20.07
CA ALA A 145 18.80 8.17 -20.90
C ALA A 145 19.09 9.58 -20.38
N LEU A 146 19.01 9.79 -19.06
CA LEU A 146 19.36 11.06 -18.43
C LEU A 146 20.83 11.43 -18.64
N HIS A 147 21.75 10.48 -18.45
CA HIS A 147 23.16 10.72 -18.69
C HIS A 147 23.43 11.08 -20.17
N LYS A 148 22.79 10.37 -21.11
CA LYS A 148 22.91 10.66 -22.54
C LYS A 148 22.34 12.03 -22.90
N LEU A 149 21.22 12.42 -22.30
CA LEU A 149 20.61 13.73 -22.49
C LEU A 149 21.54 14.84 -21.99
N GLN A 150 22.08 14.72 -20.78
CA GLN A 150 23.04 15.67 -20.21
C GLN A 150 24.29 15.82 -21.09
N GLN A 151 24.86 14.71 -21.56
CA GLN A 151 26.02 14.73 -22.45
C GLN A 151 25.70 15.46 -23.76
N THR A 152 24.53 15.17 -24.36
CA THR A 152 24.10 15.81 -25.61
C THR A 152 23.87 17.30 -25.42
N GLN A 153 23.24 17.70 -24.31
CA GLN A 153 23.03 19.12 -23.98
C GLN A 153 24.36 19.86 -23.81
N SER A 154 25.33 19.27 -23.11
CA SER A 154 26.67 19.85 -22.97
C SER A 154 27.36 20.05 -24.33
N GLN A 155 27.20 19.08 -25.24
CA GLN A 155 27.79 19.15 -26.57
C GLN A 155 27.10 20.19 -27.47
N LEU A 156 25.78 20.35 -27.34
CA LEU A 156 25.04 21.42 -28.02
C LEU A 156 25.48 22.79 -27.55
N VAL A 157 25.60 23.01 -26.23
CA VAL A 157 26.09 24.28 -25.66
C VAL A 157 27.50 24.59 -26.19
N GLN A 158 28.40 23.60 -26.23
CA GLN A 158 29.74 23.79 -26.77
C GLN A 158 29.72 24.16 -28.25
N THR A 159 28.86 23.50 -29.04
CA THR A 159 28.71 23.75 -30.48
C THR A 159 28.14 25.15 -30.74
N GLU A 160 27.15 25.57 -29.95
CA GLU A 160 26.54 26.90 -30.05
C GLU A 160 27.53 28.01 -29.68
N LYS A 161 28.35 27.80 -28.63
CA LYS A 161 29.45 28.70 -28.28
C LYS A 161 30.46 28.83 -29.42
N MET A 162 30.86 27.72 -30.03
CA MET A 162 31.82 27.73 -31.14
C MET A 162 31.26 28.42 -32.38
N SER A 163 29.98 28.19 -32.70
CA SER A 163 29.27 28.86 -33.80
C SER A 163 29.17 30.37 -33.57
N SER A 164 28.80 30.78 -32.36
CA SER A 164 28.71 32.20 -31.98
C SER A 164 30.08 32.88 -32.06
N LEU A 165 31.13 32.21 -31.58
CA LEU A 165 32.50 32.68 -31.69
C LEU A 165 32.93 32.80 -33.16
N GLY A 166 32.64 31.81 -33.99
CA GLY A 166 32.95 31.84 -35.43
C GLY A 166 32.26 33.00 -36.16
N LYS A 167 30.97 33.25 -35.87
CA LYS A 167 30.23 34.41 -36.40
C LYS A 167 30.85 35.73 -35.95
N MET A 168 31.21 35.83 -34.67
CA MET A 168 31.83 37.02 -34.12
C MET A 168 33.19 37.29 -34.77
N VAL A 169 34.05 36.28 -34.90
CA VAL A 169 35.36 36.38 -35.55
C VAL A 169 35.20 36.79 -37.02
N GLY A 170 34.26 36.19 -37.75
CA GLY A 170 33.96 36.57 -39.13
C GLY A 170 33.47 38.02 -39.25
N GLY A 171 32.63 38.47 -38.33
CA GLY A 171 32.18 39.86 -38.23
C GLY A 171 33.32 40.83 -37.97
N VAL A 172 34.17 40.54 -36.97
CA VAL A 172 35.37 41.35 -36.67
C VAL A 172 36.32 41.39 -37.86
N ALA A 173 36.56 40.26 -38.53
CA ALA A 173 37.40 40.22 -39.72
C ALA A 173 36.82 41.08 -40.86
N HIS A 174 35.50 41.06 -41.06
CA HIS A 174 34.83 41.90 -42.04
C HIS A 174 34.94 43.39 -41.69
N GLU A 175 34.73 43.75 -40.42
CA GLU A 175 34.85 45.12 -39.91
C GLU A 175 36.28 45.66 -39.96
N ILE A 176 37.31 44.80 -39.85
CA ILE A 176 38.72 45.18 -40.04
C ILE A 176 39.06 45.32 -41.52
N ASN A 177 38.57 44.43 -42.37
CA ASN A 177 38.85 44.48 -43.81
C ASN A 177 38.29 45.74 -44.48
N ASN A 178 37.16 46.25 -43.99
CA ASN A 178 36.54 47.47 -44.53
C ASN A 178 37.48 48.69 -44.47
N PRO A 179 37.97 49.19 -43.31
CA PRO A 179 38.89 50.32 -43.24
C PRO A 179 40.23 50.03 -43.92
N VAL A 180 40.74 48.79 -43.86
CA VAL A 180 41.98 48.43 -44.57
C VAL A 180 41.82 48.59 -46.09
N SER A 181 40.68 48.16 -46.64
CA SER A 181 40.38 48.33 -48.07
C SER A 181 40.24 49.80 -48.45
N PHE A 182 39.63 50.62 -47.58
CA PHE A 182 39.56 52.07 -47.79
C PHE A 182 40.95 52.72 -47.75
N ILE A 183 41.80 52.37 -46.79
CA ILE A 183 43.17 52.88 -46.70
C ILE A 183 43.95 52.50 -47.95
N TYR A 184 43.96 51.22 -48.32
CA TYR A 184 44.67 50.73 -49.49
C TYR A 184 44.17 51.37 -50.81
N GLY A 185 42.86 51.53 -50.96
CA GLY A 185 42.29 52.22 -52.12
C GLY A 185 42.72 53.69 -52.20
N ASN A 186 42.79 54.39 -51.06
CA ASN A 186 43.23 55.78 -51.02
C ASN A 186 44.75 55.94 -51.17
N THR A 187 45.56 54.95 -50.76
CA THR A 187 47.02 55.04 -50.96
C THR A 187 47.41 55.08 -52.43
N GLU A 188 46.65 54.43 -53.32
CA GLU A 188 46.89 54.50 -54.76
C GLU A 188 46.60 55.90 -55.31
N TYR A 189 45.48 56.52 -54.92
CA TYR A 189 45.17 57.90 -55.32
C TYR A 189 46.16 58.90 -54.74
N ALA A 190 46.56 58.74 -53.47
CA ALA A 190 47.57 59.57 -52.85
C ALA A 190 48.91 59.47 -53.60
N LYS A 191 49.32 58.26 -53.98
CA LYS A 191 50.51 58.04 -54.82
C LYS A 191 50.39 58.78 -56.15
N GLN A 192 49.26 58.64 -56.86
CA GLN A 192 49.05 59.33 -58.13
C GLN A 192 49.09 60.85 -57.98
N TYR A 193 48.45 61.41 -56.94
CA TYR A 193 48.48 62.85 -56.69
C TYR A 193 49.89 63.36 -56.41
N VAL A 194 50.70 62.60 -55.66
CA VAL A 194 52.10 62.96 -55.44
C VAL A 194 52.89 62.91 -56.75
N LEU A 195 52.72 61.88 -57.58
CA LEU A 195 53.37 61.78 -58.88
C LEU A 195 52.99 62.95 -59.81
N ASP A 196 51.71 63.33 -59.86
CA ASP A 196 51.24 64.46 -60.67
C ASP A 196 51.85 65.79 -60.18
N LEU A 197 51.99 65.98 -58.85
CA LEU A 197 52.64 67.16 -58.27
C LEU A 197 54.15 67.18 -58.55
N LEU A 198 54.84 66.06 -58.40
CA LEU A 198 56.27 65.93 -58.73
C LEU A 198 56.50 66.22 -60.23
N HIS A 199 55.63 65.71 -61.10
CA HIS A 199 55.70 66.01 -62.53
C HIS A 199 55.48 67.50 -62.83
N LEU A 200 54.54 68.16 -62.15
CA LEU A 200 54.35 69.61 -62.27
C LEU A 200 55.59 70.39 -61.81
N ILE A 201 56.19 70.01 -60.69
CA ILE A 201 57.43 70.63 -60.19
C ILE A 201 58.56 70.45 -61.21
N HIS A 202 58.70 69.26 -61.78
CA HIS A 202 59.68 68.98 -62.84
C HIS A 202 59.49 69.90 -64.05
N LEU A 203 58.25 70.10 -64.51
CA LEU A 203 57.94 71.04 -65.60
C LEU A 203 58.32 72.49 -65.25
N TYR A 204 58.08 72.92 -64.01
CA TYR A 204 58.51 74.24 -63.54
C TYR A 204 60.04 74.37 -63.52
N GLN A 205 60.77 73.36 -63.05
CA GLN A 205 62.23 73.34 -63.05
C GLN A 205 62.82 73.42 -64.47
N GLN A 206 62.18 72.75 -65.45
CA GLN A 206 62.59 72.82 -66.85
C GLN A 206 62.43 74.23 -67.46
N HIS A 207 61.33 74.92 -67.15
CA HIS A 207 61.00 76.22 -67.74
C HIS A 207 61.46 77.43 -66.92
N TYR A 208 61.88 77.23 -65.66
CA TYR A 208 62.39 78.27 -64.78
C TYR A 208 63.75 77.86 -64.16
N PRO A 209 64.82 77.76 -64.99
CA PRO A 209 66.10 77.15 -64.61
C PRO A 209 66.95 78.00 -63.63
N GLN A 210 66.53 79.22 -63.31
CA GLN A 210 67.15 80.07 -62.28
C GLN A 210 66.08 80.57 -61.32
N PRO A 211 65.63 79.72 -60.37
CA PRO A 211 64.66 80.11 -59.38
C PRO A 211 65.23 81.15 -58.41
N LYS A 212 64.35 81.87 -57.70
CA LYS A 212 64.77 82.80 -56.65
C LYS A 212 65.48 82.03 -55.52
N PRO A 213 66.43 82.66 -54.78
CA PRO A 213 67.17 82.01 -53.69
C PRO A 213 66.28 81.29 -52.68
N GLU A 214 65.16 81.92 -52.28
CA GLU A 214 64.19 81.33 -51.34
C GLU A 214 63.61 79.97 -51.80
N ILE A 215 63.48 79.74 -53.11
CA ILE A 215 62.99 78.48 -53.68
C ILE A 215 64.12 77.45 -53.73
N GLN A 216 65.35 77.88 -54.04
CA GLN A 216 66.52 77.01 -54.07
C GLN A 216 66.84 76.47 -52.67
N ASP A 217 66.81 77.35 -51.66
CA ASP A 217 67.05 76.99 -50.26
C ASP A 217 66.02 75.94 -49.77
N TYR A 218 64.75 76.09 -50.17
CA TYR A 218 63.70 75.14 -49.78
C TYR A 218 63.79 73.80 -50.54
N ILE A 219 64.20 73.80 -51.81
CA ILE A 219 64.47 72.57 -52.57
C ILE A 219 65.56 71.73 -51.89
N GLU A 220 66.62 72.39 -51.41
CA GLU A 220 67.69 71.75 -50.65
C GLU A 220 67.22 71.31 -49.25
N GLU A 221 66.37 72.10 -48.57
CA GLU A 221 65.83 71.76 -47.25
C GLU A 221 64.98 70.48 -47.26
N ILE A 222 64.11 70.32 -48.26
CA ILE A 222 63.22 69.15 -48.36
C ILE A 222 63.86 67.95 -49.05
N ASP A 223 65.09 68.08 -49.55
CA ASP A 223 65.79 67.08 -50.37
C ASP A 223 64.89 66.55 -51.50
N LEU A 224 64.50 67.45 -52.40
CA LEU A 224 63.52 67.16 -53.44
C LEU A 224 63.96 66.00 -54.36
N ASP A 225 65.27 65.86 -54.61
CA ASP A 225 65.80 64.78 -55.44
C ASP A 225 65.55 63.42 -54.78
N PHE A 226 65.80 63.30 -53.47
CA PHE A 226 65.47 62.08 -52.71
C PHE A 226 63.97 61.77 -52.71
N LEU A 227 63.12 62.79 -52.51
CA LEU A 227 61.66 62.62 -52.55
C LEU A 227 61.15 62.18 -53.93
N THR A 228 61.86 62.50 -55.00
CA THR A 228 61.48 62.10 -56.36
C THR A 228 61.85 60.65 -56.66
N GLU A 229 62.90 60.13 -56.01
CA GLU A 229 63.35 58.72 -56.16
C GLU A 229 62.52 57.73 -55.33
N ASP A 230 61.95 58.16 -54.20
CA ASP A 230 61.24 57.30 -53.23
C ASP A 230 59.78 56.94 -53.62
N PHE A 231 59.20 57.54 -54.67
CA PHE A 231 57.79 57.33 -55.10
C PHE A 231 57.61 56.39 -56.30
#